data_AF-A0AAN0M9E9-F1
#
_entry.id   AF-A0AAN0M9E9-F1
#
_cell.length_a   1.000
_cell.length_b   1.000
_cell.length_c   1.000
_cell.angle_alpha   90.00
_cell.angle_beta   90.00
_cell.angle_gamma   90.00
#
_symmetry.space_group_name_H-M   'P 1'
#
loop_
_entity.id
_entity.type
_entity.pdbx_description
1 polymer ?
#
loop_
_entity_poly.entity_id
_entity_poly.type
_entity_poly.pdbx_seq_one_letter_code
_entity_poly.pdbx_strand_id
1 'polypeptide(L)'
;MKRTLGAFFATCGILFGTIAQAGCPAGQEAFTSCQIEGRSTEVFLCFDDAVATYHYGPIGETPDLTISETIAQVDYEPWNGLGTAISETITFYNGEFSYEVGDGFERPFSEEEMELGPRRFGWIDVAQNGQSLSRLECIPDTVGYGFGGGIHDVKVAEGFDWDDNSKTWVGNVAAQTPALYPDPNGGCLVGPEFMLGGVGMADRVATLHKLGSPEASGVVLPDGREIDRVTADGLDIDVLDGLVVRMTSINPMWDMPSGLRVGLTRGEVIAILGDVPGGASPDVGDFNIPVCTEAPRDFANWEAMISFGPDKRVESIQFVSISP
;
A
#
# COMPACT_ATOMS: atom_id res chain seq x y z
N MET A 1 6.95 60.30 57.10
CA MET A 1 7.88 59.76 56.08
C MET A 1 7.73 58.24 56.04
N LYS A 2 7.70 57.69 54.82
CA LYS A 2 7.29 56.35 54.39
C LYS A 2 8.23 55.22 54.86
N ARG A 3 7.69 53.99 54.99
CA ARG A 3 8.32 52.69 54.63
C ARG A 3 7.35 51.52 54.91
N THR A 4 6.45 51.20 53.98
CA THR A 4 6.48 50.06 53.02
C THR A 4 6.53 48.66 53.67
N LEU A 5 5.35 48.05 53.80
CA LEU A 5 5.16 46.59 53.93
C LEU A 5 5.32 45.95 52.55
N GLY A 6 6.19 44.94 52.44
CA GLY A 6 6.32 44.09 51.25
C GLY A 6 5.29 42.98 51.27
N ALA A 7 4.46 42.90 50.23
CA ALA A 7 3.55 41.79 49.98
C ALA A 7 4.25 40.76 49.09
N PHE A 8 4.42 39.55 49.61
CA PHE A 8 4.84 38.38 48.83
C PHE A 8 3.62 37.82 48.09
N PHE A 9 3.59 37.98 46.77
CA PHE A 9 2.65 37.26 45.90
C PHE A 9 3.21 35.87 45.63
N ALA A 10 2.56 34.84 46.16
CA ALA A 10 2.80 33.45 45.79
C ALA A 10 2.09 33.16 44.46
N THR A 11 2.86 33.11 43.38
CA THR A 11 2.38 32.72 42.05
C THR A 11 2.18 31.21 42.01
N CYS A 12 0.92 30.77 42.02
CA CYS A 12 0.55 29.36 41.83
C CYS A 12 0.68 29.02 40.34
N GLY A 13 1.72 28.28 39.97
CA GLY A 13 1.91 27.77 38.62
C GLY A 13 0.90 26.65 38.32
N ILE A 14 -0.07 26.93 37.46
CA ILE A 14 -0.97 25.92 36.91
C ILE A 14 -0.16 25.08 35.92
N LEU A 15 0.19 23.86 36.32
CA LEU A 15 0.67 22.82 35.42
C LEU A 15 -0.54 22.36 34.59
N PHE A 16 -0.63 22.79 33.34
CA PHE A 16 -1.52 22.19 32.36
C PHE A 16 -0.99 20.79 32.07
N GLY A 17 -1.55 19.79 32.75
CA GLY A 17 -1.40 18.40 32.32
C GLY A 17 -2.07 18.27 30.96
N THR A 18 -1.30 17.89 29.93
CA THR A 18 -1.86 17.38 28.69
C THR A 18 -2.64 16.12 29.06
N ILE A 19 -3.96 16.23 29.06
CA ILE A 19 -4.84 15.07 29.20
C ILE A 19 -4.53 14.22 27.96
N ALA A 20 -3.88 13.07 28.15
CA ALA A 20 -3.77 12.08 27.07
C ALA A 20 -5.20 11.75 26.66
N GLN A 21 -5.56 12.11 25.44
CA GLN A 21 -6.94 12.03 24.97
C GLN A 21 -7.16 10.61 24.45
N ALA A 22 -7.97 9.84 25.18
CA ALA A 22 -8.52 8.60 24.65
C ALA A 22 -9.47 8.95 23.50
N GLY A 23 -9.20 8.41 22.32
CA GLY A 23 -9.93 8.71 21.08
C GLY A 23 -9.06 9.31 19.99
N CYS A 24 -9.67 10.09 19.12
CA CYS A 24 -8.98 10.63 17.95
C CYS A 24 -7.99 11.75 18.27
N PRO A 25 -6.86 11.81 17.54
CA PRO A 25 -5.95 12.94 17.60
C PRO A 25 -6.68 14.27 17.38
N ALA A 26 -6.14 15.35 17.96
CA ALA A 26 -6.71 16.68 17.79
C ALA A 26 -6.76 17.08 16.31
N GLY A 27 -7.96 17.39 15.81
CA GLY A 27 -8.19 17.74 14.40
C GLY A 27 -8.70 16.58 13.54
N GLN A 28 -8.66 15.35 14.05
CA GLN A 28 -9.25 14.19 13.38
C GLN A 28 -10.63 13.85 13.94
N GLU A 29 -11.47 13.28 13.09
CA GLU A 29 -12.75 12.69 13.47
C GLU A 29 -12.68 11.17 13.42
N ALA A 30 -13.60 10.52 14.14
CA ALA A 30 -13.67 9.06 14.16
C ALA A 30 -14.36 8.57 12.88
N PHE A 31 -13.64 7.76 12.10
CA PHE A 31 -14.24 6.92 11.07
C PHE A 31 -15.04 5.78 11.73
N THR A 32 -14.38 5.08 12.65
CA THR A 32 -15.02 4.06 13.49
C THR A 32 -14.32 3.93 14.83
N SER A 33 -15.00 3.28 15.76
CA SER A 33 -14.40 2.87 17.04
C SER A 33 -15.17 1.69 17.59
N CYS A 34 -14.51 0.84 18.38
CA CYS A 34 -15.19 -0.22 19.12
C CYS A 34 -14.36 -0.70 20.31
N GLN A 35 -15.03 -1.30 21.29
CA GLN A 35 -14.39 -2.09 22.35
C GLN A 35 -14.29 -3.54 21.91
N ILE A 36 -13.20 -4.21 22.27
CA ILE A 36 -12.94 -5.59 21.86
C ILE A 36 -13.59 -6.58 22.83
N GLU A 37 -14.33 -7.54 22.28
CA GLU A 37 -15.01 -8.57 23.06
C GLU A 37 -14.00 -9.38 23.89
N GLY A 38 -14.33 -9.58 25.17
CA GLY A 38 -13.48 -10.33 26.09
C GLY A 38 -12.16 -9.66 26.47
N ARG A 39 -11.96 -8.38 26.13
CA ARG A 39 -10.75 -7.60 26.46
C ARG A 39 -11.10 -6.24 27.06
N SER A 40 -10.18 -5.68 27.84
CA SER A 40 -10.27 -4.30 28.34
C SER A 40 -9.55 -3.32 27.39
N THR A 41 -9.74 -3.50 26.09
CA THR A 41 -9.08 -2.73 25.03
C THR A 41 -10.09 -2.19 24.03
N GLU A 42 -9.75 -1.10 23.37
CA GLU A 42 -10.54 -0.46 22.31
C GLU A 42 -9.66 -0.13 21.11
N VAL A 43 -10.34 0.09 19.98
CA VAL A 43 -9.74 0.59 18.75
C VAL A 43 -10.45 1.87 18.34
N PHE A 44 -9.68 2.83 17.84
CA PHE A 44 -10.18 3.98 17.10
C PHE A 44 -9.53 4.02 15.73
N LEU A 45 -10.35 4.19 14.70
CA LEU A 45 -9.92 4.66 13.40
C LEU A 45 -10.34 6.10 13.25
N CYS A 46 -9.36 6.95 13.02
CA CYS A 46 -9.52 8.38 12.94
C CYS A 46 -9.00 8.88 11.61
N PHE A 47 -9.52 10.00 11.13
CA PHE A 47 -9.00 10.61 9.92
C PHE A 47 -9.25 12.12 9.88
N ASP A 48 -8.51 12.78 9.03
CA ASP A 48 -8.74 14.14 8.52
C ASP A 48 -8.55 14.14 7.00
N ASP A 49 -8.47 15.33 6.40
CA ASP A 49 -8.30 15.48 4.95
C ASP A 49 -6.96 14.92 4.42
N ALA A 50 -5.98 14.66 5.29
CA ALA A 50 -4.62 14.28 4.91
C ALA A 50 -4.17 12.90 5.42
N VAL A 51 -4.58 12.51 6.63
CA VAL A 51 -4.07 11.33 7.34
C VAL A 51 -5.20 10.54 7.97
N ALA A 52 -5.10 9.21 7.87
CA ALA A 52 -5.84 8.25 8.68
C ALA A 52 -4.93 7.70 9.80
N THR A 53 -5.49 7.48 10.99
CA THR A 53 -4.77 7.02 12.18
C THR A 53 -5.50 5.85 12.82
N TYR A 54 -4.76 4.77 13.08
CA TYR A 54 -5.17 3.64 13.89
C TYR A 54 -4.63 3.78 15.30
N HIS A 55 -5.51 3.67 16.30
CA HIS A 55 -5.18 3.59 17.71
C HIS A 55 -5.72 2.29 18.31
N TYR A 56 -4.87 1.53 19.00
CA TYR A 56 -5.28 0.36 19.79
C TYR A 56 -4.67 0.43 21.19
N GLY A 57 -5.45 0.18 22.23
CA GLY A 57 -4.96 0.20 23.61
C GLY A 57 -6.06 0.00 24.66
N PRO A 58 -5.75 0.25 25.94
CA PRO A 58 -6.72 0.11 27.02
C PRO A 58 -7.85 1.14 26.92
N ILE A 59 -9.05 0.75 27.33
CA ILE A 59 -10.25 1.60 27.25
C ILE A 59 -10.05 2.89 28.04
N GLY A 60 -10.19 4.04 27.37
CA GLY A 60 -10.11 5.35 28.01
C GLY A 60 -8.69 5.80 28.37
N GLU A 61 -7.66 5.09 27.94
CA GLU A 61 -6.26 5.37 28.26
C GLU A 61 -5.43 5.75 27.00
N THR A 62 -4.12 5.91 27.18
CA THR A 62 -3.21 6.16 26.05
C THR A 62 -3.12 4.89 25.20
N PRO A 63 -3.24 4.99 23.86
CA PRO A 63 -3.06 3.84 22.98
C PRO A 63 -1.69 3.18 23.17
N ASP A 64 -1.68 1.85 23.18
CA ASP A 64 -0.44 1.05 23.17
C ASP A 64 0.21 1.03 21.78
N LEU A 65 -0.61 1.17 20.73
CA LEU A 65 -0.19 1.20 19.34
C LEU A 65 -0.89 2.34 18.61
N THR A 66 -0.09 3.17 17.95
CA THR A 66 -0.53 4.23 17.03
C THR A 66 0.16 4.05 15.69
N ILE A 67 -0.61 3.97 14.61
CA ILE A 67 -0.11 3.92 13.23
C ILE A 67 -0.83 5.01 12.44
N SER A 68 -0.10 5.78 11.64
CA SER A 68 -0.68 6.81 10.77
C SER A 68 -0.24 6.57 9.34
N GLU A 69 -1.16 6.77 8.40
CA GLU A 69 -0.93 6.69 6.97
C GLU A 69 -1.68 7.82 6.27
N THR A 70 -1.12 8.34 5.17
CA THR A 70 -1.79 9.37 4.37
C THR A 70 -3.06 8.84 3.72
N ILE A 71 -4.07 9.69 3.51
CA ILE A 71 -5.32 9.29 2.85
C ILE A 71 -5.06 8.75 1.45
N ALA A 72 -4.06 9.28 0.73
CA ALA A 72 -3.66 8.75 -0.58
C ALA A 72 -3.19 7.29 -0.51
N GLN A 73 -2.55 6.89 0.58
CA GLN A 73 -1.79 5.64 0.70
C GLN A 73 -2.46 4.60 1.61
N VAL A 74 -3.42 5.00 2.45
CA VAL A 74 -4.14 4.06 3.31
C VAL A 74 -4.97 3.10 2.46
N ASP A 75 -4.87 1.81 2.80
CA ASP A 75 -5.59 0.72 2.15
C ASP A 75 -7.02 0.68 2.70
N TYR A 76 -7.94 1.30 1.96
CA TYR A 76 -9.35 1.39 2.31
C TYR A 76 -10.17 0.74 1.20
N GLU A 77 -11.08 -0.16 1.58
CA GLU A 77 -12.00 -0.82 0.67
C GLU A 77 -13.45 -0.40 1.02
N PRO A 78 -14.13 0.33 0.12
CA PRO A 78 -15.52 0.69 0.32
C PRO A 78 -16.44 -0.51 0.15
N TRP A 79 -17.67 -0.39 0.63
CA TRP A 79 -18.68 -1.44 0.45
C TRP A 79 -18.98 -1.64 -1.03
N ASN A 80 -18.89 -2.88 -1.51
CA ASN A 80 -19.10 -3.24 -2.92
C ASN A 80 -20.55 -3.11 -3.43
N GLY A 81 -21.47 -2.56 -2.64
CA GLY A 81 -22.87 -2.39 -3.00
C GLY A 81 -23.72 -3.67 -3.00
N LEU A 82 -23.15 -4.83 -2.61
CA LEU A 82 -23.80 -6.13 -2.64
C LEU A 82 -23.97 -6.72 -1.23
N GLY A 83 -25.01 -7.56 -1.08
CA GLY A 83 -25.29 -8.26 0.18
C GLY A 83 -26.12 -7.43 1.17
N THR A 84 -26.61 -8.06 2.23
CA THR A 84 -27.47 -7.43 3.25
C THR A 84 -26.68 -6.60 4.26
N ALA A 85 -25.42 -6.98 4.49
CA ALA A 85 -24.46 -6.28 5.33
C ALA A 85 -23.76 -5.19 4.53
N ILE A 86 -23.78 -3.97 5.06
CA ILE A 86 -22.94 -2.86 4.59
C ILE A 86 -21.70 -2.86 5.47
N SER A 87 -20.53 -2.97 4.86
CA SER A 87 -19.26 -2.94 5.58
C SER A 87 -18.15 -2.36 4.73
N GLU A 88 -17.23 -1.70 5.40
CA GLU A 88 -16.00 -1.16 4.81
C GLU A 88 -14.82 -1.68 5.61
N THR A 89 -13.64 -1.70 4.98
CA THR A 89 -12.41 -2.10 5.67
C THR A 89 -11.31 -1.08 5.47
N ILE A 90 -10.48 -0.91 6.49
CA ILE A 90 -9.25 -0.13 6.42
C ILE A 90 -8.11 -0.95 7.01
N THR A 91 -7.02 -1.07 6.27
CA THR A 91 -5.84 -1.82 6.69
C THR A 91 -4.67 -0.88 6.95
N PHE A 92 -4.08 -1.03 8.13
CA PHE A 92 -2.83 -0.36 8.52
C PHE A 92 -1.69 -1.37 8.55
N TYR A 93 -0.52 -0.96 8.06
CA TYR A 93 0.67 -1.80 7.99
C TYR A 93 1.75 -1.30 8.96
N ASN A 94 2.43 -2.22 9.65
CA ASN A 94 3.56 -1.93 10.54
C ASN A 94 4.62 -3.03 10.40
N GLY A 95 5.54 -2.83 9.45
CA GLY A 95 6.51 -3.84 9.04
C GLY A 95 5.81 -5.06 8.45
N GLU A 96 6.10 -6.25 8.97
CA GLU A 96 5.47 -7.50 8.53
C GLU A 96 4.01 -7.66 8.97
N PHE A 97 3.52 -6.82 9.89
CA PHE A 97 2.18 -6.92 10.45
C PHE A 97 1.17 -6.04 9.72
N SER A 98 -0.05 -6.53 9.57
CA SER A 98 -1.20 -5.74 9.14
C SER A 98 -2.36 -5.83 10.14
N TYR A 99 -3.12 -4.75 10.21
CA TYR A 99 -4.29 -4.58 11.07
C TYR A 99 -5.44 -4.12 10.19
N GLU A 100 -6.19 -5.06 9.65
CA GLU A 100 -7.42 -4.79 8.91
C GLU A 100 -8.54 -4.60 9.92
N VAL A 101 -9.10 -3.40 9.96
CA VAL A 101 -10.30 -3.11 10.73
C VAL A 101 -11.46 -3.13 9.76
N GLY A 102 -12.44 -3.98 10.03
CA GLY A 102 -13.70 -4.01 9.30
C GLY A 102 -14.85 -3.67 10.22
N ASP A 103 -15.77 -2.87 9.74
CA ASP A 103 -16.94 -2.47 10.51
C ASP A 103 -18.14 -2.20 9.61
N GLY A 104 -19.32 -2.43 10.16
CA GLY A 104 -20.51 -2.50 9.34
C GLY A 104 -21.79 -2.71 10.13
N PHE A 105 -22.89 -2.83 9.39
CA PHE A 105 -24.16 -3.25 9.93
C PHE A 105 -25.01 -4.04 8.94
N GLU A 106 -25.85 -4.91 9.47
CA GLU A 106 -26.89 -5.58 8.70
C GLU A 106 -28.08 -4.64 8.49
N ARG A 107 -28.50 -4.50 7.23
CA ARG A 107 -29.71 -3.76 6.90
C ARG A 107 -30.95 -4.54 7.35
N PRO A 108 -31.92 -3.90 8.02
CA PRO A 108 -33.20 -4.55 8.33
C PRO A 108 -34.05 -4.69 7.05
N PHE A 109 -34.68 -5.85 6.84
CA PHE A 109 -35.55 -6.12 5.68
C PHE A 109 -36.99 -6.47 6.06
N SER A 110 -37.25 -6.77 7.33
CA SER A 110 -38.59 -7.01 7.89
C SER A 110 -39.03 -5.88 8.85
N GLU A 111 -40.34 -5.77 9.08
CA GLU A 111 -40.89 -4.80 10.06
C GLU A 111 -40.30 -5.01 11.46
N GLU A 112 -40.15 -6.27 11.89
CA GLU A 112 -39.53 -6.63 13.18
C GLU A 112 -38.06 -6.17 13.27
N GLU A 113 -37.28 -6.37 12.19
CA GLU A 113 -35.89 -5.90 12.16
C GLU A 113 -35.80 -4.37 12.11
N MET A 114 -36.74 -3.70 11.43
CA MET A 114 -36.78 -2.24 11.39
C MET A 114 -37.02 -1.64 12.79
N GLU A 115 -37.77 -2.31 13.66
CA GLU A 115 -37.97 -1.90 15.06
C GLU A 115 -36.70 -2.05 15.91
N LEU A 116 -35.88 -3.08 15.63
CA LEU A 116 -34.61 -3.31 16.33
C LEU A 116 -33.48 -2.40 15.86
N GLY A 117 -33.61 -1.80 14.67
CA GLY A 117 -32.56 -1.01 14.05
C GLY A 117 -31.44 -1.86 13.46
N PRO A 118 -30.44 -1.22 12.82
CA PRO A 118 -29.33 -1.92 12.18
C PRO A 118 -28.47 -2.66 13.21
N ARG A 119 -28.19 -3.94 12.96
CA ARG A 119 -27.28 -4.73 13.80
C ARG A 119 -25.85 -4.48 13.39
N ARG A 120 -25.10 -3.83 14.26
CA ARG A 120 -23.70 -3.46 14.02
C ARG A 120 -22.77 -4.63 14.29
N PHE A 121 -21.66 -4.67 13.57
CA PHE A 121 -20.57 -5.61 13.78
C PHE A 121 -19.25 -4.92 13.43
N GLY A 122 -18.16 -5.45 13.97
CA GLY A 122 -16.83 -4.98 13.63
C GLY A 122 -15.78 -5.99 14.10
N TRP A 123 -14.61 -5.94 13.49
CA TRP A 123 -13.50 -6.82 13.79
C TRP A 123 -12.17 -6.13 13.51
N ILE A 124 -11.11 -6.71 14.05
CA ILE A 124 -9.73 -6.45 13.66
C ILE A 124 -9.11 -7.79 13.27
N ASP A 125 -8.77 -7.94 11.99
CA ASP A 125 -7.94 -9.04 11.51
C ASP A 125 -6.47 -8.63 11.57
N VAL A 126 -5.70 -9.34 12.40
CA VAL A 126 -4.25 -9.15 12.55
C VAL A 126 -3.55 -10.24 11.76
N ALA A 127 -2.70 -9.84 10.82
CA ALA A 127 -1.90 -10.77 10.02
C ALA A 127 -0.40 -10.45 10.12
N GLN A 128 0.42 -11.45 9.82
CA GLN A 128 1.87 -11.30 9.64
C GLN A 128 2.26 -11.92 8.30
N ASN A 129 2.98 -11.17 7.46
CA ASN A 129 3.36 -11.60 6.10
C ASN A 129 2.15 -12.10 5.29
N GLY A 130 1.02 -11.42 5.42
CA GLY A 130 -0.24 -11.76 4.76
C GLY A 130 -0.99 -12.98 5.35
N GLN A 131 -0.44 -13.64 6.36
CA GLN A 131 -1.10 -14.77 7.04
C GLN A 131 -1.83 -14.29 8.29
N SER A 132 -3.16 -14.53 8.34
CA SER A 132 -3.98 -14.19 9.51
C SER A 132 -3.46 -14.91 10.77
N LEU A 133 -3.15 -14.13 11.81
CA LEU A 133 -2.70 -14.60 13.11
C LEU A 133 -3.86 -14.68 14.11
N SER A 134 -4.73 -13.68 14.09
CA SER A 134 -5.85 -13.57 15.02
C SER A 134 -6.91 -12.62 14.48
N ARG A 135 -8.16 -12.90 14.82
CA ARG A 135 -9.28 -11.99 14.65
C ARG A 135 -9.82 -11.54 16.00
N LEU A 136 -10.03 -10.24 16.17
CA LEU A 136 -10.58 -9.64 17.37
C LEU A 136 -11.96 -9.09 17.05
N GLU A 137 -13.00 -9.63 17.67
CA GLU A 137 -14.37 -9.16 17.44
C GLU A 137 -14.70 -7.95 18.31
N CYS A 138 -15.42 -6.99 17.74
CA CYS A 138 -15.95 -5.85 18.46
C CYS A 138 -17.21 -6.23 19.25
N ILE A 139 -17.44 -5.56 20.38
CA ILE A 139 -18.75 -5.55 21.04
C ILE A 139 -19.72 -4.75 20.17
N PRO A 140 -20.81 -5.36 19.63
CA PRO A 140 -21.71 -4.72 18.65
C PRO A 140 -22.21 -3.33 19.04
N ASP A 141 -22.61 -3.16 20.31
CA ASP A 141 -23.18 -1.91 20.83
C ASP A 141 -22.16 -0.77 20.95
N THR A 142 -20.87 -1.08 20.81
CA THR A 142 -19.78 -0.09 20.88
C THR A 142 -19.28 0.34 19.51
N VAL A 143 -19.74 -0.31 18.42
CA VAL A 143 -19.30 -0.02 17.06
C VAL A 143 -19.84 1.33 16.60
N GLY A 144 -18.94 2.28 16.35
CA GLY A 144 -19.23 3.67 15.98
C GLY A 144 -19.59 3.91 14.51
N TYR A 145 -19.52 2.89 13.64
CA TYR A 145 -19.63 3.04 12.18
C TYR A 145 -20.84 3.85 11.69
N GLY A 146 -20.60 4.84 10.83
CA GLY A 146 -21.64 5.54 10.09
C GLY A 146 -21.40 5.33 8.59
N PHE A 147 -22.23 4.52 7.93
CA PHE A 147 -22.10 4.31 6.49
C PHE A 147 -22.27 5.62 5.71
N GLY A 148 -21.38 5.83 4.75
CA GLY A 148 -21.36 6.98 3.85
C GLY A 148 -20.54 8.15 4.40
N GLY A 149 -19.83 8.83 3.50
CA GLY A 149 -18.88 9.88 3.89
C GLY A 149 -17.51 9.32 4.24
N GLY A 150 -16.78 10.06 5.06
CA GLY A 150 -15.53 9.59 5.63
C GLY A 150 -14.37 9.51 4.64
N ILE A 151 -13.56 8.45 4.76
CA ILE A 151 -12.35 8.27 3.95
C ILE A 151 -12.67 8.16 2.45
N HIS A 152 -13.81 7.58 2.08
CA HIS A 152 -14.27 7.56 0.69
C HIS A 152 -14.32 8.96 0.09
N ASP A 153 -15.02 9.87 0.76
CA ASP A 153 -15.24 11.23 0.27
C ASP A 153 -13.94 12.02 0.22
N VAL A 154 -13.05 11.81 1.20
CA VAL A 154 -11.73 12.46 1.19
C VAL A 154 -10.87 11.93 0.03
N LYS A 155 -10.85 10.62 -0.23
CA LYS A 155 -10.14 10.06 -1.40
C LYS A 155 -10.70 10.58 -2.72
N VAL A 156 -12.02 10.67 -2.85
CA VAL A 156 -12.67 11.26 -4.04
C VAL A 156 -12.32 12.74 -4.19
N ALA A 157 -12.27 13.51 -3.10
CA ALA A 157 -11.87 14.91 -3.11
C ALA A 157 -10.41 15.12 -3.54
N GLU A 158 -9.53 14.17 -3.19
CA GLU A 158 -8.13 14.10 -3.65
C GLU A 158 -7.99 13.60 -5.11
N GLY A 159 -9.11 13.30 -5.77
CA GLY A 159 -9.14 12.90 -7.18
C GLY A 159 -8.80 11.44 -7.42
N PHE A 160 -9.01 10.57 -6.43
CA PHE A 160 -9.02 9.14 -6.61
C PHE A 160 -10.43 8.65 -6.97
N ASP A 161 -10.50 7.60 -7.78
CA ASP A 161 -11.73 6.88 -8.10
C ASP A 161 -11.59 5.43 -7.66
N TRP A 162 -12.65 4.84 -7.14
CA TRP A 162 -12.66 3.43 -6.75
C TRP A 162 -12.96 2.57 -7.97
N ASP A 163 -12.03 1.70 -8.35
CA ASP A 163 -12.30 0.69 -9.37
C ASP A 163 -12.73 -0.63 -8.72
N ASP A 164 -14.02 -0.91 -8.83
CA ASP A 164 -14.63 -2.12 -8.29
C ASP A 164 -14.11 -3.42 -8.90
N ASN A 165 -13.58 -3.37 -10.13
CA ASN A 165 -13.02 -4.56 -10.77
C ASN A 165 -11.66 -4.92 -10.18
N SER A 166 -10.83 -3.91 -9.93
CA SER A 166 -9.48 -4.11 -9.40
C SER A 166 -9.34 -3.98 -7.89
N LYS A 167 -10.43 -3.62 -7.21
CA LYS A 167 -10.47 -3.43 -5.76
C LYS A 167 -9.35 -2.50 -5.30
N THR A 168 -9.18 -1.41 -6.02
CA THR A 168 -8.15 -0.40 -5.74
C THR A 168 -8.67 1.00 -5.99
N TRP A 169 -8.05 1.95 -5.29
CA TRP A 169 -8.17 3.37 -5.60
C TRP A 169 -7.22 3.72 -6.75
N VAL A 170 -7.76 4.32 -7.80
CA VAL A 170 -7.02 4.80 -8.97
C VAL A 170 -6.97 6.31 -8.89
N GLY A 171 -5.78 6.87 -8.70
CA GLY A 171 -5.57 8.31 -8.64
C GLY A 171 -5.51 8.95 -10.03
N ASN A 172 -5.60 10.28 -10.07
CA ASN A 172 -5.14 11.08 -11.21
C ASN A 172 -3.60 11.11 -11.25
N VAL A 173 -2.95 9.97 -11.51
CA VAL A 173 -1.57 10.00 -12.00
C VAL A 173 -1.64 10.75 -13.33
N ALA A 174 -0.99 11.92 -13.40
CA ALA A 174 -1.12 12.88 -14.50
C ALA A 174 -1.16 12.14 -15.84
N ALA A 175 -2.14 12.48 -16.70
CA ALA A 175 -2.38 11.87 -18.00
C ALA A 175 -1.10 11.63 -18.80
N GLN A 176 -0.45 10.50 -18.53
CA GLN A 176 0.64 9.96 -19.32
C GLN A 176 0.00 9.04 -20.34
N THR A 177 0.68 8.87 -21.48
CA THR A 177 0.27 7.82 -22.40
C THR A 177 0.44 6.50 -21.65
N PRO A 178 -0.58 5.64 -21.61
CA PRO A 178 -0.48 4.32 -20.99
C PRO A 178 0.82 3.62 -21.38
N ALA A 179 1.58 3.14 -20.39
CA ALA A 179 2.84 2.46 -20.64
C ALA A 179 2.60 1.10 -21.32
N LEU A 180 1.46 0.47 -21.06
CA LEU A 180 1.06 -0.78 -21.67
C LEU A 180 0.53 -0.54 -23.08
N TYR A 181 1.20 -1.11 -24.08
CA TYR A 181 0.72 -1.13 -25.44
C TYR A 181 -0.32 -2.26 -25.61
N PRO A 182 -1.52 -1.99 -26.16
CA PRO A 182 -2.52 -3.04 -26.32
C PRO A 182 -2.07 -4.14 -27.28
N ASP A 183 -2.26 -5.39 -26.89
CA ASP A 183 -2.04 -6.56 -27.74
C ASP A 183 -3.14 -7.63 -27.49
N PRO A 184 -3.25 -8.67 -28.34
CA PRO A 184 -4.27 -9.71 -28.17
C PRO A 184 -4.17 -10.55 -26.89
N ASN A 185 -3.04 -10.47 -26.16
CA ASN A 185 -2.75 -11.25 -24.95
C ASN A 185 -2.89 -10.41 -23.67
N GLY A 186 -3.43 -9.19 -23.74
CA GLY A 186 -3.59 -8.33 -22.57
C GLY A 186 -2.46 -7.32 -22.36
N GLY A 187 -1.69 -7.02 -23.40
CA GLY A 187 -0.76 -5.89 -23.48
C GLY A 187 0.72 -6.23 -23.29
N CYS A 188 1.58 -5.32 -23.76
CA CYS A 188 3.04 -5.46 -23.72
C CYS A 188 3.74 -4.13 -23.42
N LEU A 189 4.99 -4.17 -22.95
CA LEU A 189 5.83 -2.99 -22.76
C LEU A 189 6.78 -2.80 -23.94
N VAL A 190 7.00 -1.56 -24.37
CA VAL A 190 8.01 -1.27 -25.39
C VAL A 190 9.42 -1.44 -24.82
N GLY A 191 10.39 -1.81 -25.66
CA GLY A 191 11.78 -2.06 -25.23
C GLY A 191 12.40 -0.99 -24.31
N PRO A 192 12.19 0.32 -24.55
CA PRO A 192 12.67 1.38 -23.66
C PRO A 192 12.13 1.30 -22.22
N GLU A 193 10.99 0.65 -21.94
CA GLU A 193 10.49 0.50 -20.57
C GLU A 193 11.30 -0.49 -19.74
N PHE A 194 12.09 -1.36 -20.37
CA PHE A 194 12.95 -2.34 -19.70
C PHE A 194 14.26 -1.70 -19.21
N MET A 195 14.13 -0.61 -18.46
CA MET A 195 15.24 0.14 -17.87
C MET A 195 14.98 0.44 -16.39
N LEU A 196 16.04 0.37 -15.56
CA LEU A 196 16.02 0.81 -14.17
C LEU A 196 17.20 1.75 -13.93
N GLY A 197 16.93 2.98 -13.48
CA GLY A 197 17.99 3.95 -13.19
C GLY A 197 18.87 4.31 -14.40
N GLY A 198 18.32 4.18 -15.61
CA GLY A 198 19.03 4.42 -16.88
C GLY A 198 19.91 3.28 -17.39
N VAL A 199 19.87 2.11 -16.75
CA VAL A 199 20.45 0.86 -17.31
C VAL A 199 19.34 0.07 -17.98
N GLY A 200 19.54 -0.34 -19.23
CA GLY A 200 18.58 -1.13 -19.98
C GLY A 200 18.96 -2.61 -20.12
N MET A 201 17.95 -3.43 -20.38
CA MET A 201 18.17 -4.80 -20.84
C MET A 201 19.01 -4.83 -22.12
N ALA A 202 19.91 -5.80 -22.23
CA ALA A 202 20.93 -5.93 -23.28
C ALA A 202 21.94 -4.76 -23.39
N ASP A 203 22.00 -3.85 -22.42
CA ASP A 203 23.12 -2.92 -22.33
C ASP A 203 24.43 -3.68 -22.13
N ARG A 204 25.52 -3.09 -22.65
CA ARG A 204 26.85 -3.64 -22.44
C ARG A 204 27.33 -3.33 -21.04
N VAL A 205 28.02 -4.29 -20.44
CA VAL A 205 28.64 -4.17 -19.10
C VAL A 205 29.45 -2.87 -18.88
N ALA A 206 30.03 -2.30 -19.94
CA ALA A 206 30.75 -1.03 -19.87
C ALA A 206 29.87 0.17 -19.46
N THR A 207 28.55 0.11 -19.66
CA THR A 207 27.61 1.16 -19.21
C THR A 207 27.45 1.17 -17.69
N LEU A 208 27.75 0.04 -17.02
CA LEU A 208 27.58 -0.15 -15.57
C LEU A 208 28.69 0.47 -14.71
N HIS A 209 29.70 1.10 -15.31
CA HIS A 209 30.90 1.60 -14.59
C HIS A 209 30.61 2.56 -13.43
N LYS A 210 29.43 3.18 -13.39
CA LYS A 210 29.00 4.06 -12.29
C LYS A 210 28.37 3.29 -11.11
N LEU A 211 27.89 2.07 -11.35
CA LEU A 211 27.20 1.22 -10.37
C LEU A 211 28.16 0.24 -9.70
N GLY A 212 29.22 -0.17 -10.40
CA GLY A 212 30.22 -1.07 -9.85
C GLY A 212 30.96 -1.84 -10.94
N SER A 213 31.82 -2.76 -10.51
CA SER A 213 32.39 -3.77 -11.40
C SER A 213 31.61 -5.08 -11.22
N PRO A 214 31.34 -5.83 -12.29
CA PRO A 214 30.72 -7.14 -12.17
C PRO A 214 31.60 -8.12 -11.41
N GLU A 215 30.98 -8.92 -10.55
CA GLU A 215 31.62 -10.00 -9.80
C GLU A 215 30.91 -11.32 -10.11
N ALA A 216 31.64 -12.44 -10.06
CA ALA A 216 31.04 -13.75 -10.30
C ALA A 216 29.90 -14.02 -9.30
N SER A 217 28.69 -14.27 -9.80
CA SER A 217 27.51 -14.49 -8.96
C SER A 217 27.50 -15.88 -8.31
N GLY A 218 28.34 -16.81 -8.80
CA GLY A 218 28.29 -18.23 -8.46
C GLY A 218 27.14 -18.99 -9.12
N VAL A 219 26.33 -18.33 -9.95
CA VAL A 219 25.27 -18.95 -10.76
C VAL A 219 25.85 -19.41 -12.09
N VAL A 220 25.85 -20.73 -12.31
CA VAL A 220 26.34 -21.36 -13.54
C VAL A 220 25.15 -21.93 -14.32
N LEU A 221 25.04 -21.53 -15.58
CA LEU A 221 24.04 -22.02 -16.50
C LEU A 221 24.28 -23.48 -16.91
N PRO A 222 23.26 -24.22 -17.38
CA PRO A 222 23.41 -25.62 -17.80
C PRO A 222 24.46 -25.85 -18.91
N ASP A 223 24.79 -24.81 -19.68
CA ASP A 223 25.81 -24.83 -20.73
C ASP A 223 27.24 -24.56 -20.23
N GLY A 224 27.39 -24.30 -18.92
CA GLY A 224 28.66 -24.05 -18.26
C GLY A 224 29.12 -22.59 -18.25
N ARG A 225 28.34 -21.65 -18.81
CA ARG A 225 28.61 -20.21 -18.66
C ARG A 225 28.26 -19.76 -17.24
N GLU A 226 29.04 -18.84 -16.69
CA GLU A 226 28.80 -18.24 -15.38
C GLU A 226 28.21 -16.83 -15.57
N ILE A 227 27.27 -16.46 -14.70
CA ILE A 227 26.68 -15.13 -14.65
C ILE A 227 27.52 -14.24 -13.73
N ASP A 228 27.86 -13.05 -14.20
CA ASP A 228 28.41 -11.98 -13.37
C ASP A 228 27.26 -11.12 -12.82
N ARG A 229 27.44 -10.51 -11.64
CA ARG A 229 26.47 -9.63 -11.00
C ARG A 229 27.10 -8.30 -10.60
N VAL A 230 26.33 -7.23 -10.78
CA VAL A 230 26.57 -5.92 -10.16
C VAL A 230 25.44 -5.66 -9.17
N THR A 231 25.78 -5.32 -7.94
CA THR A 231 24.80 -4.94 -6.90
C THR A 231 25.01 -3.50 -6.48
N ALA A 232 23.94 -2.70 -6.46
CA ALA A 232 23.96 -1.30 -6.05
C ALA A 232 22.64 -0.92 -5.37
N ASP A 233 22.68 -0.58 -4.08
CA ASP A 233 21.53 -0.04 -3.32
C ASP A 233 20.18 -0.75 -3.58
N GLY A 234 20.15 -2.08 -3.48
CA GLY A 234 18.94 -2.88 -3.69
C GLY A 234 18.58 -3.13 -5.17
N LEU A 235 19.46 -2.78 -6.11
CA LEU A 235 19.42 -3.20 -7.51
C LEU A 235 20.48 -4.28 -7.75
N ASP A 236 20.05 -5.43 -8.26
CA ASP A 236 20.90 -6.50 -8.77
C ASP A 236 20.82 -6.54 -10.29
N ILE A 237 21.96 -6.55 -10.97
CA ILE A 237 22.09 -6.62 -12.44
C ILE A 237 22.94 -7.83 -12.79
N ASP A 238 22.33 -8.81 -13.44
CA ASP A 238 23.00 -10.01 -13.93
C ASP A 238 23.47 -9.80 -15.38
N VAL A 239 24.73 -10.14 -15.62
CA VAL A 239 25.45 -9.97 -16.88
C VAL A 239 25.91 -11.33 -17.38
N LEU A 240 25.64 -11.62 -18.66
CA LEU A 240 26.10 -12.81 -19.36
C LEU A 240 26.70 -12.39 -20.69
N ASP A 241 27.89 -12.91 -21.01
CA ASP A 241 28.65 -12.56 -22.22
C ASP A 241 28.80 -11.03 -22.45
N GLY A 242 28.90 -10.28 -21.33
CA GLY A 242 29.07 -8.82 -21.33
C GLY A 242 27.80 -8.03 -21.58
N LEU A 243 26.62 -8.65 -21.53
CA LEU A 243 25.31 -8.02 -21.73
C LEU A 243 24.42 -8.21 -20.50
N VAL A 244 23.61 -7.20 -20.19
CA VAL A 244 22.58 -7.27 -19.14
C VAL A 244 21.47 -8.24 -19.56
N VAL A 245 21.27 -9.30 -18.77
CA VAL A 245 20.28 -10.36 -19.05
C VAL A 245 19.19 -10.47 -17.98
N ARG A 246 19.40 -9.88 -16.81
CA ARG A 246 18.38 -9.73 -15.76
C ARG A 246 18.68 -8.53 -14.90
N MET A 247 17.62 -7.87 -14.43
CA MET A 247 17.69 -6.82 -13.41
C MET A 247 16.64 -7.09 -12.34
N THR A 248 16.90 -6.77 -11.09
CA THR A 248 15.93 -6.88 -9.99
C THR A 248 16.15 -5.72 -9.03
N SER A 249 15.10 -4.94 -8.79
CA SER A 249 15.10 -3.85 -7.82
C SER A 249 14.11 -4.12 -6.69
N ILE A 250 14.56 -3.88 -5.46
CA ILE A 250 13.75 -3.85 -4.23
C ILE A 250 13.77 -2.46 -3.57
N ASN A 251 14.30 -1.45 -4.27
CA ASN A 251 14.46 -0.10 -3.72
C ASN A 251 13.71 0.93 -4.58
N PRO A 252 12.90 1.84 -3.98
CA PRO A 252 12.11 2.84 -4.69
C PRO A 252 12.91 3.86 -5.50
N MET A 253 14.23 3.95 -5.29
CA MET A 253 15.08 4.89 -6.04
C MET A 253 15.27 4.51 -7.51
N TRP A 254 14.97 3.27 -7.90
CA TRP A 254 15.15 2.77 -9.25
C TRP A 254 13.81 2.73 -9.98
N ASP A 255 13.53 3.77 -10.75
CA ASP A 255 12.32 3.92 -11.54
C ASP A 255 12.50 3.41 -12.99
N MET A 256 11.41 2.88 -13.52
CA MET A 256 11.21 2.70 -14.95
C MET A 256 10.91 4.06 -15.61
N PRO A 257 11.09 4.21 -16.94
CA PRO A 257 10.79 5.47 -17.62
C PRO A 257 9.33 5.93 -17.48
N SER A 258 8.38 5.01 -17.39
CA SER A 258 6.97 5.28 -17.07
C SER A 258 6.73 5.74 -15.63
N GLY A 259 7.74 5.70 -14.75
CA GLY A 259 7.65 6.03 -13.34
C GLY A 259 7.25 4.86 -12.44
N LEU A 260 7.07 3.65 -12.99
CA LEU A 260 6.91 2.43 -12.19
C LEU A 260 8.12 2.21 -11.29
N ARG A 261 7.87 1.97 -10.00
CA ARG A 261 8.91 1.78 -8.98
C ARG A 261 8.37 1.00 -7.78
N VAL A 262 9.28 0.50 -6.96
CA VAL A 262 8.97 -0.12 -5.67
C VAL A 262 8.21 0.85 -4.77
N GLY A 263 7.25 0.34 -4.01
CA GLY A 263 6.41 1.08 -3.07
C GLY A 263 5.11 1.65 -3.64
N LEU A 264 4.93 1.65 -4.98
CA LEU A 264 3.66 2.04 -5.59
C LEU A 264 2.54 1.10 -5.18
N THR A 265 1.35 1.65 -4.99
CA THR A 265 0.11 0.87 -4.83
C THR A 265 -0.27 0.21 -6.15
N ARG A 266 -1.03 -0.88 -6.07
CA ARG A 266 -1.62 -1.54 -7.25
C ARG A 266 -2.39 -0.57 -8.16
N GLY A 267 -3.18 0.33 -7.59
CA GLY A 267 -3.92 1.33 -8.37
C GLY A 267 -3.03 2.34 -9.10
N GLU A 268 -1.92 2.77 -8.49
CA GLU A 268 -0.92 3.61 -9.17
C GLU A 268 -0.24 2.83 -10.31
N VAL A 269 0.08 1.55 -10.12
CA VAL A 269 0.65 0.70 -11.17
C VAL A 269 -0.34 0.57 -12.33
N ILE A 270 -1.60 0.23 -12.06
CA ILE A 270 -2.65 0.11 -13.09
C ILE A 270 -2.89 1.45 -13.79
N ALA A 271 -2.85 2.57 -13.08
CA ALA A 271 -2.97 3.90 -13.67
C ALA A 271 -1.83 4.21 -14.66
N ILE A 272 -0.58 3.87 -14.30
CA ILE A 272 0.60 4.08 -15.15
C ILE A 272 0.55 3.15 -16.37
N LEU A 273 0.17 1.89 -16.17
CA LEU A 273 0.04 0.92 -17.26
C LEU A 273 -1.15 1.23 -18.17
N GLY A 274 -2.22 1.77 -17.61
CA GLY A 274 -3.50 2.06 -18.26
C GLY A 274 -4.47 0.87 -18.35
N ASP A 275 -4.02 -0.34 -18.01
CA ASP A 275 -4.83 -1.55 -17.88
C ASP A 275 -4.07 -2.61 -17.06
N VAL A 276 -4.74 -3.70 -16.69
CA VAL A 276 -4.13 -4.85 -16.00
C VAL A 276 -3.44 -5.75 -17.04
N PRO A 277 -2.13 -6.00 -16.94
CA PRO A 277 -1.40 -6.82 -17.89
C PRO A 277 -1.91 -8.26 -17.98
N GLY A 278 -1.86 -8.83 -19.18
CA GLY A 278 -2.14 -10.24 -19.41
C GLY A 278 -3.62 -10.63 -19.25
N GLY A 279 -4.52 -9.65 -19.04
CA GLY A 279 -5.91 -9.91 -18.64
C GLY A 279 -6.01 -10.65 -17.30
N ALA A 280 -4.97 -10.54 -16.45
CA ALA A 280 -4.95 -11.12 -15.12
C ALA A 280 -6.05 -10.51 -14.24
N SER A 281 -6.38 -11.21 -13.15
CA SER A 281 -7.16 -10.58 -12.08
C SER A 281 -6.31 -9.48 -11.46
N PRO A 282 -6.85 -8.30 -11.13
CA PRO A 282 -6.02 -7.21 -10.63
C PRO A 282 -5.38 -7.52 -9.28
N ASP A 283 -5.98 -8.41 -8.48
CA ASP A 283 -5.51 -8.83 -7.16
C ASP A 283 -4.39 -9.89 -7.18
N VAL A 284 -3.90 -10.31 -8.35
CA VAL A 284 -2.77 -11.26 -8.41
C VAL A 284 -1.52 -10.70 -7.73
N GLY A 285 -0.68 -11.61 -7.24
CA GLY A 285 0.58 -11.27 -6.57
C GLY A 285 1.62 -10.67 -7.51
N ASP A 286 1.57 -11.02 -8.80
CA ASP A 286 2.56 -10.58 -9.78
C ASP A 286 1.90 -10.16 -11.09
N PHE A 287 2.29 -8.99 -11.61
CA PHE A 287 2.03 -8.64 -13.01
C PHE A 287 3.22 -9.02 -13.86
N ASN A 288 3.00 -9.95 -14.80
CA ASN A 288 3.98 -10.37 -15.79
C ASN A 288 3.66 -9.71 -17.12
N ILE A 289 4.63 -8.99 -17.69
CA ILE A 289 4.43 -8.12 -18.85
C ILE A 289 5.52 -8.38 -19.89
N PRO A 290 5.17 -8.93 -21.06
CA PRO A 290 6.16 -9.22 -22.11
C PRO A 290 6.60 -7.94 -22.81
N VAL A 291 7.77 -7.98 -23.44
CA VAL A 291 8.19 -6.96 -24.40
C VAL A 291 7.38 -7.05 -25.69
N CYS A 292 7.00 -5.90 -26.26
CA CYS A 292 6.33 -5.86 -27.54
C CYS A 292 7.22 -6.43 -28.65
N THR A 293 6.61 -7.16 -29.60
CA THR A 293 7.28 -7.89 -30.70
C THR A 293 8.12 -7.04 -31.67
N GLU A 294 8.18 -5.72 -31.49
CA GLU A 294 9.02 -4.79 -32.24
C GLU A 294 10.44 -4.59 -31.64
N ALA A 295 10.78 -5.24 -30.52
CA ALA A 295 12.13 -5.18 -29.96
C ALA A 295 13.18 -5.86 -30.88
N PRO A 296 14.45 -5.37 -30.91
CA PRO A 296 15.49 -5.91 -31.78
C PRO A 296 15.64 -7.43 -31.62
N ARG A 297 15.66 -8.13 -32.77
CA ARG A 297 15.51 -9.60 -32.89
C ARG A 297 16.60 -10.46 -32.23
N ASP A 298 17.61 -9.85 -31.62
CA ASP A 298 18.77 -10.57 -31.10
C ASP A 298 18.60 -10.99 -29.62
N PHE A 299 17.58 -10.48 -28.90
CA PHE A 299 17.21 -10.86 -27.51
C PHE A 299 15.69 -10.92 -27.28
N ALA A 300 14.96 -11.53 -28.22
CA ALA A 300 13.54 -11.29 -28.52
C ALA A 300 12.47 -11.61 -27.45
N ASN A 301 12.80 -11.90 -26.19
CA ASN A 301 11.80 -12.27 -25.16
C ASN A 301 12.19 -11.72 -23.78
N TRP A 302 12.04 -10.41 -23.56
CA TRP A 302 12.10 -9.86 -22.21
C TRP A 302 10.73 -9.90 -21.55
N GLU A 303 10.73 -10.11 -20.25
CA GLU A 303 9.54 -10.03 -19.41
C GLU A 303 9.84 -9.19 -18.19
N ALA A 304 8.90 -8.30 -17.88
CA ALA A 304 8.89 -7.52 -16.65
C ALA A 304 7.93 -8.19 -15.67
N MET A 305 8.38 -8.37 -14.43
CA MET A 305 7.59 -8.89 -13.34
C MET A 305 7.52 -7.80 -12.26
N ILE A 306 6.31 -7.37 -11.94
CA ILE A 306 6.02 -6.43 -10.85
C ILE A 306 5.34 -7.23 -9.75
N SER A 307 6.06 -7.46 -8.66
CA SER A 307 5.57 -8.25 -7.52
C SER A 307 5.02 -7.36 -6.43
N PHE A 308 3.85 -7.72 -5.91
CA PHE A 308 3.18 -7.01 -4.81
C PHE A 308 3.39 -7.74 -3.49
N GLY A 309 3.80 -7.00 -2.47
CA GLY A 309 3.94 -7.49 -1.12
C GLY A 309 2.58 -7.67 -0.41
N PRO A 310 2.59 -8.19 0.83
CA PRO A 310 1.40 -8.33 1.66
C PRO A 310 0.68 -7.01 1.95
N ASP A 311 1.39 -5.88 1.83
CA ASP A 311 0.86 -4.52 1.97
C ASP A 311 0.20 -3.98 0.69
N LYS A 312 0.04 -4.84 -0.32
CA LYS A 312 -0.51 -4.54 -1.65
C LYS A 312 0.31 -3.46 -2.40
N ARG A 313 1.57 -3.25 -2.03
CA ARG A 313 2.51 -2.35 -2.69
C ARG A 313 3.53 -3.14 -3.48
N VAL A 314 4.11 -2.51 -4.50
CA VAL A 314 5.21 -3.11 -5.26
C VAL A 314 6.38 -3.39 -4.31
N GLU A 315 6.68 -4.66 -4.08
CA GLU A 315 7.82 -5.13 -3.29
C GLU A 315 9.08 -5.22 -4.16
N SER A 316 8.92 -5.65 -5.42
CA SER A 316 10.03 -5.74 -6.35
C SER A 316 9.62 -5.55 -7.81
N ILE A 317 10.58 -5.10 -8.61
CA ILE A 317 10.48 -5.07 -10.07
C ILE A 317 11.65 -5.87 -10.62
N GLN A 318 11.35 -6.85 -11.47
CA GLN A 318 12.35 -7.70 -12.12
C GLN A 318 12.18 -7.67 -13.63
N PHE A 319 13.30 -7.61 -14.35
CA PHE A 319 13.34 -7.89 -15.78
C PHE A 319 14.18 -9.13 -16.04
N VAL A 320 13.73 -9.98 -16.95
CA VAL A 320 14.41 -11.23 -17.30
C VAL A 320 14.40 -11.44 -18.80
N SER A 321 15.51 -11.92 -19.34
CA SER A 321 15.54 -12.52 -20.67
C SER A 321 15.15 -14.00 -20.58
N ILE A 322 14.10 -14.40 -21.30
CA ILE A 322 13.53 -15.76 -21.27
C ILE A 322 14.43 -16.77 -22.03
N SER A 323 15.30 -16.28 -22.92
CA SER A 323 16.29 -17.07 -23.65
C SER A 323 17.63 -16.31 -23.83
N PRO A 324 18.45 -16.21 -22.76
CA PRO A 324 19.74 -15.49 -22.78
C PRO A 324 20.93 -16.31 -23.32
#